data_AF-A0A9D6J4M7-F1
#
_entry.id   AF-A0A9D6J4M7-F1
#
_cell.length_a   1.000
_cell.length_b   1.000
_cell.length_c   1.000
_cell.angle_alpha   90.00
_cell.angle_beta   90.00
_cell.angle_gamma   90.00
#
_symmetry.space_group_name_H-M   'P 1'
#
loop_
_entity.id
_entity.type
_entity.pdbx_description
1 polymer ?
#
loop_
_entity_poly.entity_id
_entity_poly.type
_entity_poly.pdbx_seq_one_letter_code
_entity_poly.pdbx_strand_id
1 'polypeptide(L)'
;MSRVHLSLKLKKIEESLTKELNRRPKLEEIAVGAEMELQDLRKFMVETAQVVSLDTTPVDVEDDLYLRDVVPDHDSDPLVISERKSLVDEIQKVFSTLSEREKIVLKHRFGLQFARSHTLEEIGKLLGLTRERVRQIEFQAIQKLRHPSRSRYLSVFRNS
;
A
#
# COMPACT_ATOMS: atom_id res chain seq x y z
N MET A 1 -0.83 30.07 -6.29
CA MET A 1 -2.03 30.38 -5.48
C MET A 1 -1.98 29.58 -4.19
N SER A 2 -2.30 30.16 -3.04
CA SER A 2 -2.24 29.46 -1.74
C SER A 2 -3.36 28.41 -1.63
N ARG A 3 -3.05 27.20 -1.15
CA ARG A 3 -4.00 26.08 -0.98
C ARG A 3 -5.27 26.48 -0.21
N VAL A 4 -5.10 27.32 0.81
CA VAL A 4 -6.19 27.86 1.63
C VAL A 4 -7.16 28.72 0.81
N HIS A 5 -6.66 29.46 -0.17
CA HIS A 5 -7.47 30.32 -1.02
C HIS A 5 -8.36 29.50 -1.98
N LEU A 6 -7.83 28.41 -2.54
CA LEU A 6 -8.60 27.48 -3.38
C LEU A 6 -9.70 26.76 -2.58
N SER A 7 -9.39 26.29 -1.37
CA SER A 7 -10.38 25.69 -0.47
C SER A 7 -11.55 26.63 -0.15
N LEU A 8 -11.26 27.89 0.19
CA LEU A 8 -12.28 28.91 0.45
C LEU A 8 -13.12 29.23 -0.79
N LYS A 9 -12.50 29.24 -1.99
CA LYS A 9 -13.20 29.45 -3.26
C LYS A 9 -14.18 28.30 -3.53
N LEU A 10 -13.74 27.05 -3.38
CA LEU A 10 -14.59 25.87 -3.57
C LEU A 10 -15.78 25.85 -2.61
N LYS A 11 -15.55 26.15 -1.33
CA LYS A 11 -16.62 26.23 -0.32
C LYS A 11 -17.67 27.29 -0.67
N LYS A 12 -17.25 28.46 -1.14
CA LYS A 12 -18.18 29.52 -1.58
C LYS A 12 -19.02 29.10 -2.79
N ILE A 13 -18.41 28.41 -3.76
CA ILE A 13 -19.10 27.91 -4.96
C ILE A 13 -20.10 26.81 -4.58
N GLU A 14 -19.73 25.91 -3.68
CA GLU A 14 -20.63 24.89 -3.16
C GLU A 14 -21.83 25.51 -2.43
N GLU A 15 -21.60 26.51 -1.57
CA GLU A 15 -22.66 27.24 -0.85
C GLU A 15 -23.59 28.02 -1.81
N SER A 16 -23.06 28.65 -2.86
CA SER A 16 -23.89 29.35 -3.85
C SER A 16 -24.73 28.38 -4.68
N LEU A 17 -24.14 27.29 -5.17
CA LEU A 17 -24.85 26.27 -5.94
C LEU A 17 -25.91 25.55 -5.10
N THR A 18 -25.65 25.34 -3.81
CA THR A 18 -26.65 24.74 -2.90
C THR A 18 -27.88 25.64 -2.75
N LYS A 19 -27.69 26.96 -2.66
CA LYS A 19 -28.78 27.94 -2.60
C LYS A 19 -29.58 28.02 -3.90
N GLU A 20 -28.92 27.92 -5.05
CA GLU A 20 -29.57 27.99 -6.36
C GLU A 20 -30.31 26.69 -6.71
N LEU A 21 -29.70 25.53 -6.43
CA LEU A 21 -30.24 24.23 -6.83
C LEU A 21 -31.20 23.63 -5.79
N ASN A 22 -31.29 24.21 -4.59
CA ASN A 22 -32.00 23.65 -3.43
C ASN A 22 -31.65 22.18 -3.14
N ARG A 23 -30.43 21.76 -3.51
CA ARG A 23 -29.87 20.43 -3.28
C ARG A 23 -28.35 20.52 -3.18
N ARG A 24 -27.71 19.45 -2.68
CA ARG A 24 -26.25 19.35 -2.75
C ARG A 24 -25.80 19.28 -4.22
N PRO A 25 -24.84 20.13 -4.66
CA PRO A 25 -24.31 20.10 -6.01
C PRO A 25 -23.43 18.87 -6.23
N LYS A 26 -23.40 18.37 -7.48
CA LYS A 26 -22.50 17.30 -7.90
C LYS A 26 -21.08 17.85 -8.07
N LEU A 27 -20.09 16.98 -7.94
CA LEU A 27 -18.68 17.34 -8.14
C LEU A 27 -18.41 17.95 -9.52
N GLU A 28 -19.13 17.50 -10.56
CA GLU A 28 -19.07 18.09 -11.91
C GLU A 28 -19.53 19.55 -11.93
N GLU A 29 -20.60 19.88 -11.20
CA GLU A 29 -21.18 21.23 -11.13
C GLU A 29 -20.22 22.18 -10.36
N ILE A 30 -19.57 21.66 -9.31
CA ILE A 30 -18.54 22.39 -8.55
C ILE A 30 -17.29 22.62 -9.41
N ALA A 31 -16.85 21.61 -10.17
CA ALA A 31 -15.68 21.71 -11.05
C ALA A 31 -15.88 22.78 -12.12
N VAL A 32 -17.06 22.81 -12.75
CA VAL A 32 -17.45 23.84 -13.72
C VAL A 32 -17.47 25.23 -13.07
N GLY A 33 -18.10 25.38 -11.89
CA GLY A 33 -18.13 26.65 -11.17
C GLY A 33 -16.77 27.14 -10.68
N ALA A 34 -15.81 26.22 -10.51
CA ALA A 34 -14.46 26.53 -10.08
C ALA A 34 -13.46 26.69 -11.24
N GLU A 35 -13.91 26.52 -12.49
CA GLU A 35 -13.10 26.57 -13.72
C GLU A 35 -11.92 25.59 -13.70
N MET A 36 -12.15 24.37 -13.21
CA MET A 36 -11.14 23.32 -13.12
C MET A 36 -11.64 21.99 -13.66
N GLU A 37 -10.72 21.14 -14.08
CA GLU A 37 -11.07 19.80 -14.51
C GLU A 37 -11.56 18.96 -13.32
N LEU A 38 -12.55 18.09 -13.54
CA LEU A 38 -13.10 17.22 -12.50
C LEU A 38 -12.01 16.35 -11.85
N GLN A 39 -11.03 15.92 -12.63
CA GLN A 39 -9.92 15.11 -12.15
C GLN A 39 -9.02 15.90 -11.19
N ASP A 40 -8.75 17.16 -11.49
CA ASP A 40 -7.97 18.05 -10.63
C ASP A 40 -8.73 18.41 -9.35
N LEU A 41 -10.05 18.63 -9.44
CA LEU A 41 -10.89 18.84 -8.26
C LEU A 41 -10.86 17.61 -7.34
N ARG A 42 -11.01 16.40 -7.89
CA ARG A 42 -10.95 15.15 -7.12
C ARG A 42 -9.60 14.98 -6.44
N LYS A 43 -8.51 15.23 -7.16
CA LYS A 43 -7.16 15.16 -6.62
C LYS A 43 -6.95 16.18 -5.51
N PHE A 44 -7.40 17.42 -5.71
CA PHE A 44 -7.35 18.46 -4.69
C PHE A 44 -8.17 18.08 -3.45
N MET A 45 -9.39 17.55 -3.60
CA MET A 45 -10.23 17.12 -2.47
C MET A 45 -9.60 15.97 -1.67
N VAL A 46 -8.98 15.00 -2.33
CA VAL A 46 -8.24 13.91 -1.67
C VAL A 46 -7.02 14.45 -0.91
N GLU A 47 -6.26 15.36 -1.53
CA GLU A 47 -5.07 15.95 -0.91
C GLU A 47 -5.40 16.96 0.21
N THR A 48 -6.61 17.52 0.21
CA THR A 48 -7.09 18.51 1.22
C THR A 48 -8.06 17.92 2.22
N ALA A 49 -8.34 16.63 2.15
CA ALA A 49 -9.10 15.91 3.16
C ALA A 49 -8.48 16.19 4.53
N GLN A 50 -9.28 16.77 5.43
CA GLN A 50 -8.85 16.95 6.81
C GLN A 50 -8.71 15.59 7.46
N VAL A 51 -7.60 15.37 8.16
CA VAL A 51 -7.45 14.21 9.04
C VAL A 51 -8.51 14.35 10.13
N VAL A 52 -9.49 13.45 10.09
CA VAL A 52 -10.53 13.36 11.13
C VAL A 52 -10.07 12.38 12.19
N SER A 53 -10.35 12.72 13.45
CA SER A 53 -10.04 11.84 14.58
C SER A 53 -11.01 10.67 14.59
N LEU A 54 -10.50 9.44 14.67
CA LEU A 54 -11.33 8.24 14.79
C LEU A 54 -12.10 8.24 16.13
N ASP A 55 -11.53 8.82 17.19
CA ASP A 55 -12.09 8.79 18.55
C ASP A 55 -13.19 9.83 18.78
N THR A 56 -13.20 10.93 18.03
CA THR A 56 -14.09 12.08 18.30
C THR A 56 -15.04 12.39 17.15
N THR A 57 -15.02 11.63 16.06
CA THR A 57 -15.94 11.81 14.94
C THR A 57 -17.13 10.87 15.13
N PRO A 58 -18.30 11.35 15.59
CA PRO A 58 -19.48 10.51 15.73
C PRO A 58 -20.02 10.13 14.34
N VAL A 59 -20.35 8.86 14.17
CA VAL A 59 -21.10 8.32 13.02
C VAL A 59 -22.59 8.41 13.30
N ASP A 60 -22.99 8.10 14.53
CA ASP A 60 -24.33 8.34 15.05
C ASP A 60 -24.24 8.95 16.45
N VAL A 61 -24.96 10.04 16.69
CA VAL A 61 -24.90 10.80 17.94
C VAL A 61 -25.87 10.24 18.98
N GLU A 62 -26.88 9.46 18.55
CA GLU A 62 -27.87 8.88 19.45
C GLU A 62 -27.39 7.55 20.06
N ASP A 63 -26.61 6.78 19.30
CA ASP A 63 -26.14 5.44 19.67
C ASP A 63 -24.68 5.42 20.19
N ASP A 64 -24.06 6.58 20.46
CA ASP A 64 -22.64 6.70 20.87
C ASP A 64 -21.68 5.96 19.90
N LEU A 65 -22.01 5.93 18.61
CA LEU A 65 -21.23 5.26 17.57
C LEU A 65 -20.19 6.23 17.01
N TYR A 66 -18.91 5.94 17.24
CA TYR A 66 -17.81 6.76 16.73
C TYR A 66 -17.14 6.11 15.53
N LEU A 67 -16.40 6.90 14.76
CA LEU A 67 -15.76 6.45 13.52
C LEU A 67 -14.77 5.31 13.77
N ARG A 68 -14.12 5.27 14.94
CA ARG A 68 -13.29 4.14 15.39
C ARG A 68 -14.04 2.81 15.50
N ASP A 69 -15.35 2.83 15.75
CA ASP A 69 -16.16 1.64 16.01
C ASP A 69 -16.71 1.04 14.70
N VAL A 70 -16.71 1.83 13.63
CA VAL A 70 -17.25 1.46 12.30
C VAL A 70 -16.15 1.15 11.29
N VAL A 71 -14.96 1.73 11.45
CA VAL A 71 -13.82 1.46 10.57
C VAL A 71 -13.24 0.07 10.89
N PRO A 72 -13.37 -0.92 10.00
CA PRO A 72 -12.85 -2.25 10.26
C PRO A 72 -11.32 -2.22 10.18
N ASP A 73 -10.66 -2.70 11.23
CA ASP A 73 -9.23 -2.95 11.19
C ASP A 73 -8.96 -4.33 10.59
N HIS A 74 -8.80 -4.37 9.27
CA HIS A 74 -8.52 -5.60 8.53
C HIS A 74 -7.12 -6.19 8.81
N ASP A 75 -6.19 -5.41 9.38
CA ASP A 75 -4.84 -5.89 9.73
C ASP A 75 -4.77 -6.46 11.17
N SER A 76 -5.80 -6.26 11.99
CA SER A 76 -5.88 -6.73 13.38
C SER A 76 -6.59 -8.06 13.58
N ASP A 77 -7.14 -8.68 12.52
CA ASP A 77 -7.77 -9.99 12.63
C ASP A 77 -6.74 -11.05 13.10
N PRO A 78 -6.94 -11.71 14.26
CA PRO A 78 -6.02 -12.73 14.76
C PRO A 78 -5.74 -13.85 13.77
N LEU A 79 -6.71 -14.20 12.91
CA LEU A 79 -6.54 -15.19 11.87
C LEU A 79 -5.55 -14.70 10.80
N VAL A 80 -5.74 -13.48 10.30
CA VAL A 80 -4.86 -12.86 9.29
C VAL A 80 -3.44 -12.70 9.82
N ILE A 81 -3.29 -12.30 11.09
CA ILE A 81 -1.98 -12.21 11.76
C ILE A 81 -1.31 -13.59 11.84
N SER A 82 -2.07 -14.62 12.23
CA SER A 82 -1.57 -15.99 12.34
C SER A 82 -1.14 -16.56 10.98
N GLU A 83 -1.93 -16.30 9.93
CA GLU A 83 -1.60 -16.71 8.55
C GLU A 83 -0.33 -16.01 8.04
N ARG A 84 -0.22 -14.69 8.22
CA ARG A 84 1.00 -13.94 7.88
C ARG A 84 2.21 -14.46 8.62
N LYS A 85 2.09 -14.72 9.93
CA LYS A 85 3.19 -15.26 10.74
C LYS A 85 3.61 -16.65 10.25
N SER A 86 2.64 -17.52 9.96
CA SER A 86 2.88 -18.86 9.42
C SER A 86 3.59 -18.81 8.06
N LEU A 87 3.19 -17.88 7.18
CA LEU A 87 3.85 -17.65 5.90
C LEU A 87 5.31 -17.20 6.08
N VAL A 88 5.57 -16.26 6.99
CA VAL A 88 6.93 -15.80 7.30
C VAL A 88 7.80 -16.95 7.80
N ASP A 89 7.28 -17.78 8.70
CA ASP A 89 8.01 -18.93 9.24
C ASP A 89 8.35 -19.97 8.15
N GLU A 90 7.42 -20.26 7.24
CA GLU A 90 7.68 -21.17 6.12
C GLU A 90 8.68 -20.58 5.12
N ILE A 91 8.61 -19.26 4.84
CA ILE A 91 9.63 -18.57 4.05
C ILE A 91 11.01 -18.71 4.71
N GLN A 92 11.12 -18.53 6.03
CA GLN A 92 12.39 -18.70 6.75
C GLN A 92 12.93 -20.14 6.66
N LYS A 93 12.06 -21.15 6.78
CA LYS A 93 12.45 -22.56 6.60
C LYS A 93 13.02 -22.80 5.22
N VAL A 94 12.37 -22.30 4.18
CA VAL A 94 12.86 -22.45 2.80
C VAL A 94 14.17 -21.69 2.59
N PHE A 95 14.27 -20.45 3.10
CA PHE A 95 15.52 -19.67 3.03
C PHE A 95 16.67 -20.36 3.76
N SER A 96 16.42 -21.08 4.86
CA SER A 96 17.48 -21.81 5.59
C SER A 96 18.21 -22.86 4.74
N THR A 97 17.55 -23.38 3.70
CA THR A 97 18.11 -24.36 2.74
C THR A 97 18.94 -23.75 1.60
N LEU A 98 19.03 -22.42 1.55
CA LEU A 98 19.87 -21.68 0.62
C LEU A 98 21.22 -21.36 1.27
N SER A 99 22.25 -21.21 0.45
CA SER A 99 23.54 -20.69 0.92
C SER A 99 23.43 -19.21 1.29
N GLU A 100 24.30 -18.71 2.17
CA GLU A 100 24.29 -17.29 2.57
C GLU A 100 24.36 -16.33 1.38
N ARG A 101 25.15 -16.67 0.35
CA ARG A 101 25.22 -15.87 -0.89
C ARG A 101 23.89 -15.80 -1.62
N GLU A 102 23.18 -16.93 -1.73
CA GLU A 102 21.85 -16.99 -2.34
C GLU A 102 20.82 -16.19 -1.54
N LYS A 103 20.84 -16.31 -0.20
CA LYS A 103 19.97 -15.52 0.68
C LYS A 103 20.18 -14.03 0.49
N ILE A 104 21.44 -13.57 0.48
CA ILE A 104 21.77 -12.14 0.31
C ILE A 104 21.27 -11.65 -1.06
N VAL A 105 21.57 -12.36 -2.15
CA VAL A 105 21.12 -11.98 -3.49
C VAL A 105 19.59 -11.86 -3.54
N LEU A 106 18.85 -12.85 -3.05
CA LEU A 106 17.38 -12.80 -3.04
C LEU A 106 16.82 -11.67 -2.15
N LYS A 107 17.38 -11.49 -0.94
CA LYS A 107 16.93 -10.43 -0.01
C LYS A 107 17.09 -9.04 -0.62
N HIS A 108 18.23 -8.75 -1.25
CA HIS A 108 18.44 -7.47 -1.93
C HIS A 108 17.59 -7.34 -3.19
N ARG A 109 17.43 -8.42 -3.95
CA ARG A 109 16.67 -8.41 -5.21
C ARG A 109 15.19 -8.14 -5.00
N PHE A 110 14.59 -8.77 -4.00
CA PHE A 110 13.15 -8.67 -3.72
C PHE A 110 12.79 -7.70 -2.59
N GLY A 111 13.78 -7.02 -2.00
CA GLY A 111 13.52 -6.07 -0.90
C GLY A 111 13.01 -6.73 0.38
N LEU A 112 13.34 -8.01 0.62
CA LEU A 112 12.82 -8.76 1.77
C LEU A 112 13.36 -8.28 3.12
N GLN A 113 14.42 -7.46 3.10
CA GLN A 113 15.05 -6.89 4.29
C GLN A 113 15.16 -5.36 4.21
N PHE A 114 14.86 -4.77 3.05
CA PHE A 114 15.07 -3.34 2.77
C PHE A 114 13.87 -2.80 2.02
N ALA A 115 13.52 -1.53 2.25
CA ALA A 115 12.37 -0.88 1.62
C ALA A 115 12.41 -0.81 0.07
N ARG A 116 13.51 -1.22 -0.57
CA ARG A 116 13.66 -1.21 -2.03
C ARG A 116 14.34 -2.47 -2.55
N SER A 117 13.94 -2.88 -3.76
CA SER A 117 14.64 -3.85 -4.57
C SER A 117 15.91 -3.24 -5.17
N HIS A 118 16.93 -4.07 -5.36
CA HIS A 118 18.18 -3.69 -6.02
C HIS A 118 18.30 -4.35 -7.39
N THR A 119 19.01 -3.69 -8.30
CA THR A 119 19.35 -4.26 -9.61
C THR A 119 20.49 -5.28 -9.49
N LEU A 120 20.64 -6.16 -10.48
CA LEU A 120 21.74 -7.13 -10.52
C LEU A 120 23.12 -6.46 -10.52
N GLU A 121 23.24 -5.26 -11.10
CA GLU A 121 24.47 -4.47 -11.09
C GLU A 121 24.77 -3.90 -9.70
N GLU A 122 23.78 -3.36 -9.00
CA GLU A 122 23.95 -2.85 -7.64
C GLU A 122 24.33 -3.97 -6.66
N ILE A 123 23.66 -5.13 -6.78
CA ILE A 123 23.98 -6.32 -5.98
C ILE A 123 25.40 -6.82 -6.32
N GLY A 124 25.79 -6.78 -7.59
CA GLY A 124 27.13 -7.14 -8.04
C GLY A 124 28.20 -6.24 -7.40
N LYS A 125 27.99 -4.93 -7.41
CA LYS A 125 28.88 -3.95 -6.74
C LYS A 125 28.99 -4.20 -5.24
N LEU A 126 27.87 -4.49 -4.57
CA LEU A 126 27.83 -4.80 -3.13
C LEU A 126 28.61 -6.07 -2.78
N LEU A 127 28.54 -7.10 -3.62
CA LEU A 127 29.14 -8.41 -3.37
C LEU A 127 30.55 -8.58 -3.98
N GLY A 128 31.06 -7.59 -4.71
CA GLY A 128 32.29 -7.71 -5.48
C GLY A 128 32.20 -8.74 -6.61
N LEU A 129 31.01 -8.90 -7.20
CA LEU A 129 30.70 -9.87 -8.26
C LEU A 129 30.28 -9.17 -9.55
N THR A 130 30.50 -9.83 -10.68
CA THR A 130 29.95 -9.37 -11.95
C THR A 130 28.43 -9.52 -11.98
N ARG A 131 27.74 -8.68 -12.76
CA ARG A 131 26.30 -8.77 -13.00
C ARG A 131 25.85 -10.18 -13.38
N GLU A 132 26.59 -10.82 -14.28
CA GLU A 132 26.26 -12.18 -14.76
C GLU A 132 26.43 -13.22 -13.64
N ARG A 133 27.42 -13.05 -12.77
CA ARG A 133 27.58 -13.95 -11.62
C ARG A 133 26.41 -13.84 -10.64
N VAL A 134 25.91 -12.62 -10.39
CA VAL A 134 24.70 -12.43 -9.57
C VAL A 134 23.48 -13.07 -10.23
N ARG A 135 23.31 -12.91 -11.55
CA ARG A 135 22.23 -13.55 -12.31
C ARG A 135 22.25 -15.08 -12.18
N GLN A 136 23.43 -15.69 -12.23
CA GLN A 136 23.59 -17.13 -12.04
C GLN A 136 23.18 -17.57 -10.62
N ILE A 137 23.60 -16.82 -9.59
CA ILE A 137 23.23 -17.11 -8.20
C ILE A 137 21.72 -16.98 -8.00
N GLU A 138 21.10 -15.93 -8.54
CA GLU A 138 19.64 -15.73 -8.52
C GLU A 138 18.93 -16.92 -9.17
N PHE A 139 19.35 -17.32 -10.37
CA PHE A 139 18.77 -18.47 -11.07
C PHE A 139 18.89 -19.76 -10.27
N GLN A 140 20.07 -20.06 -9.70
CA GLN A 140 20.27 -21.26 -8.87
C GLN A 140 19.40 -21.23 -7.61
N ALA A 141 19.29 -20.08 -6.95
CA ALA A 141 18.43 -19.92 -5.79
C ALA A 141 16.96 -20.14 -6.15
N ILE A 142 16.47 -19.52 -7.22
CA ILE A 142 15.08 -19.70 -7.69
C ILE A 142 14.80 -21.14 -8.08
N GLN A 143 15.74 -21.82 -8.76
CA GLN A 143 15.57 -23.24 -9.11
C GLN A 143 15.46 -24.12 -7.87
N LYS A 144 16.29 -23.86 -6.84
CA LYS A 144 16.17 -24.53 -5.55
C LYS A 144 14.81 -24.28 -4.90
N LEU A 145 14.34 -23.03 -4.87
CA LEU A 145 13.02 -22.67 -4.32
C LEU A 145 11.86 -23.37 -5.05
N ARG A 146 11.98 -23.55 -6.37
CA ARG A 146 10.96 -24.20 -7.21
C ARG A 146 10.91 -25.72 -7.07
N HIS A 147 11.96 -26.35 -6.52
CA HIS A 147 12.02 -27.80 -6.37
C HIS A 147 10.84 -28.31 -5.53
N PRO A 148 10.13 -29.39 -5.92
CA PRO A 148 8.92 -29.87 -5.24
C PRO A 148 9.08 -30.06 -3.72
N SER A 149 10.23 -30.55 -3.27
CA SER A 149 10.52 -30.75 -1.84
C SER A 149 10.54 -29.44 -1.04
N ARG A 150 10.79 -28.29 -1.68
CA ARG A 150 10.85 -26.97 -1.05
C ARG A 150 9.62 -26.12 -1.38
N SER A 151 9.08 -26.23 -2.58
CA SER A 151 7.85 -25.53 -2.97
C SER A 151 6.62 -26.04 -2.24
N ARG A 152 6.62 -27.28 -1.73
CA ARG A 152 5.54 -27.80 -0.85
C ARG A 152 5.27 -26.90 0.36
N TYR A 153 6.32 -26.36 1.00
CA TYR A 153 6.19 -25.44 2.15
C TYR A 153 5.41 -24.16 1.80
N LEU A 154 5.56 -23.68 0.56
CA LEU A 154 4.90 -22.45 0.10
C LEU A 154 3.63 -22.72 -0.73
N SER A 155 3.40 -23.96 -1.14
CA SER A 155 2.26 -24.33 -2.00
C SER A 155 0.91 -24.14 -1.33
N VAL A 156 0.87 -24.26 0.00
CA VAL A 156 -0.34 -24.07 0.81
C VAL A 156 -0.83 -22.61 0.75
N PHE A 157 0.08 -21.65 0.53
CA PHE A 157 -0.24 -20.22 0.47
C PHE A 157 -0.47 -19.70 -0.96
N ARG A 158 -0.47 -20.59 -1.97
CA ARG A 158 -0.62 -20.19 -3.39
C ARG A 158 -2.07 -19.98 -3.83
N ASN A 159 -3.05 -20.49 -3.07
CA ASN A 159 -4.47 -20.56 -3.45
C ASN A 159 -5.43 -20.03 -2.35
N SER A 160 -4.94 -19.17 -1.47
CA SER A 160 -5.75 -18.43 -0.48
C SER A 160 -5.88 -16.98 -0.91
#